data_AF-A0A8T0FYG4-F1
#
_entry.id   AF-A0A8T0FYG4-F1
#
_cell.length_a   1.000
_cell.length_b   1.000
_cell.length_c   1.000
_cell.angle_alpha   90.00
_cell.angle_beta   90.00
_cell.angle_gamma   90.00
#
_symmetry.space_group_name_H-M   'P 1'
#
loop_
_entity.id
_entity.type
_entity.pdbx_description
1 polymer ?
#
loop_
_entity_poly.entity_id
_entity_poly.type
_entity_poly.pdbx_seq_one_letter_code
_entity_poly.pdbx_strand_id
1 'polypeptide(L)'
;MFKKGIFVKSTTDWFTLHPRETEVLYPNSEPGIVFSIHSPFEAVNPFENGIFLKPGHLYHISVQMMKEELLPYPYNTDCINYTDLWLNANRTGPRSQEVRSISK
;
A
#
# COMPACT_ATOMS: atom_id res chain seq x y z
N MET A 1 1.62 -24.36 21.40
CA MET A 1 1.19 -23.83 20.08
C MET A 1 0.09 -22.80 20.30
N PHE A 2 0.41 -21.51 20.23
CA PHE A 2 -0.60 -20.45 20.31
C PHE A 2 -0.92 -19.99 18.88
N LYS A 3 -2.10 -20.36 18.36
CA LYS A 3 -2.65 -19.73 17.15
C LYS A 3 -3.23 -18.38 17.58
N LYS A 4 -2.47 -17.30 17.36
CA LYS A 4 -2.96 -15.93 17.54
C LYS A 4 -3.93 -15.66 16.37
N GLY A 5 -5.23 -15.65 16.66
CA GLY A 5 -6.26 -15.39 15.66
C GLY A 5 -6.06 -13.99 15.05
N ILE A 6 -5.80 -13.94 13.75
CA ILE A 6 -5.76 -12.70 13.00
C ILE A 6 -7.21 -12.25 12.81
N PHE A 7 -7.63 -11.22 13.53
CA PHE A 7 -8.95 -10.62 13.39
C PHE A 7 -8.92 -9.70 12.16
N VAL A 8 -9.33 -10.19 11.00
CA VAL A 8 -9.48 -9.36 9.79
C VAL A 8 -10.83 -8.67 9.87
N LYS A 9 -10.84 -7.36 10.12
CA LYS A 9 -12.06 -6.55 10.01
C LYS A 9 -12.34 -6.37 8.51
N SER A 10 -13.25 -7.17 7.95
CA SER A 10 -13.64 -7.07 6.55
C SER A 10 -14.67 -5.95 6.37
N THR A 11 -14.25 -4.81 5.84
CA THR A 11 -15.14 -3.76 5.34
C THR A 11 -15.17 -3.85 3.82
N THR A 12 -16.35 -4.03 3.25
CA THR A 12 -16.54 -4.04 1.79
C THR A 12 -16.81 -2.60 1.34
N ASP A 13 -15.85 -2.01 0.66
CA ASP A 13 -15.98 -0.67 0.07
C ASP A 13 -16.10 -0.75 -1.45
N TRP A 14 -16.93 0.12 -2.02
CA TRP A 14 -17.16 0.20 -3.46
C TRP A 14 -16.56 1.48 -4.02
N PHE A 15 -15.72 1.34 -5.04
CA PHE A 15 -15.12 2.46 -5.75
C PHE A 15 -15.48 2.38 -7.24
N THR A 16 -16.08 3.44 -7.77
CA THR A 16 -16.32 3.57 -9.21
C THR A 16 -15.26 4.50 -9.79
N LEU A 17 -14.47 3.96 -10.71
CA LEU A 17 -13.38 4.68 -11.36
C LEU A 17 -13.78 5.06 -12.79
N HIS A 18 -13.46 6.29 -13.19
CA HIS A 18 -13.82 6.84 -14.50
C HIS A 18 -12.56 7.32 -15.26
N PRO A 19 -11.70 6.40 -15.73
CA PRO A 19 -10.60 6.78 -16.60
C PRO A 19 -11.15 7.34 -17.91
N ARG A 20 -10.72 8.55 -18.28
CA ARG A 20 -11.14 9.21 -19.53
C ARG A 20 -10.21 8.82 -20.66
N GLU A 21 -10.74 8.09 -21.64
CA GLU A 21 -9.96 7.65 -22.80
C GLU A 21 -9.42 8.83 -23.62
N THR A 22 -10.14 9.97 -23.62
CA THR A 22 -9.73 11.20 -24.33
C THR A 22 -8.54 11.90 -23.68
N GLU A 23 -8.16 11.55 -22.46
CA GLU A 23 -7.00 12.13 -21.75
C GLU A 23 -5.73 11.29 -21.94
N VAL A 24 -5.80 10.22 -22.74
CA VAL A 24 -4.65 9.39 -23.08
C VAL A 24 -3.73 10.14 -24.04
N LEU A 25 -2.55 10.51 -23.56
CA LEU A 25 -1.57 11.32 -24.30
C LEU A 25 -0.74 10.52 -25.31
N TYR A 26 -0.61 9.20 -25.10
CA TYR A 26 0.26 8.35 -25.92
C TYR A 26 -0.58 7.43 -26.81
N PRO A 27 -0.31 7.40 -28.14
CA PRO A 27 -1.15 6.65 -29.09
C PRO A 27 -1.12 5.13 -28.89
N ASN A 28 -0.14 4.59 -28.15
CA ASN A 28 0.00 3.15 -27.90
C ASN A 28 -0.27 2.75 -26.44
N SER A 29 -0.78 3.65 -25.59
CA SER A 29 -1.14 3.30 -24.21
C SER A 29 -2.61 2.90 -24.12
N GLU A 30 -2.88 1.79 -23.43
CA GLU A 30 -4.26 1.40 -23.10
C GLU A 30 -4.82 2.35 -22.02
N PRO A 31 -6.05 2.87 -22.17
CA PRO A 31 -6.71 3.60 -21.10
C PRO A 31 -6.98 2.67 -19.92
N GLY A 32 -6.74 3.14 -18.71
CA GLY A 32 -6.98 2.36 -17.50
C GLY A 32 -6.34 2.99 -16.29
N ILE A 33 -6.25 2.21 -15.22
CA ILE A 33 -5.74 2.67 -13.92
C ILE A 33 -4.68 1.70 -13.44
N VAL A 34 -3.57 2.24 -12.96
CA VAL A 34 -2.55 1.45 -12.27
C VAL A 34 -2.80 1.54 -10.77
N PHE A 35 -3.11 0.42 -10.15
CA PHE A 35 -3.55 0.31 -8.77
C PHE A 35 -2.53 -0.47 -7.94
N SER A 36 -2.15 0.06 -6.77
CA SER A 36 -1.27 -0.62 -5.83
C SER A 36 -1.79 -0.48 -4.39
N ILE A 37 -1.51 -1.48 -3.56
CA ILE A 37 -1.81 -1.47 -2.12
C ILE A 37 -0.49 -1.55 -1.39
N HIS A 38 -0.29 -0.68 -0.42
CA HIS A 38 0.94 -0.61 0.34
C HIS A 38 0.68 -0.18 1.79
N SER A 39 1.72 -0.35 2.62
CA SER A 39 1.76 0.17 3.98
C SER A 39 1.65 1.70 3.97
N PRO A 40 0.94 2.33 4.93
CA PRO A 40 0.87 3.79 5.03
C PRO A 40 2.23 4.46 5.35
N PHE A 41 3.26 3.67 5.68
CA PHE A 41 4.60 4.14 6.03
C PHE A 41 5.61 4.01 4.89
N GLU A 42 5.22 3.41 3.77
CA GLU A 42 6.10 3.16 2.62
C GLU A 42 5.46 3.71 1.36
N ALA A 43 6.13 4.64 0.69
CA ALA A 43 5.71 5.08 -0.62
C ALA A 43 6.09 4.02 -1.65
N VAL A 44 5.15 3.68 -2.54
CA VAL A 44 5.41 2.79 -3.68
C VAL A 44 5.12 3.53 -4.97
N ASN A 45 5.87 3.21 -6.02
CA ASN A 45 5.55 3.64 -7.37
C ASN A 45 4.54 2.64 -7.98
N PRO A 46 3.28 3.02 -8.22
CA PRO A 46 2.31 2.12 -8.84
C PRO A 46 2.73 1.70 -10.25
N PHE A 47 3.48 2.52 -11.00
CA PHE A 47 3.91 2.16 -12.36
C PHE A 47 4.95 1.03 -12.39
N GLU A 48 5.63 0.76 -11.27
CA GLU A 48 6.59 -0.34 -11.15
C GLU A 48 5.96 -1.57 -10.50
N ASN A 49 5.17 -1.38 -9.44
CA ASN A 49 4.69 -2.48 -8.58
C ASN A 49 3.16 -2.62 -8.55
N GLY A 50 2.45 -1.87 -9.39
CA GLY A 50 1.00 -1.85 -9.45
C GLY A 50 0.41 -2.85 -10.45
N ILE A 51 -0.89 -2.99 -10.36
CA ILE A 51 -1.72 -3.84 -11.20
C ILE A 51 -2.54 -2.94 -12.13
N PHE A 52 -2.57 -3.25 -13.41
CA PHE A 52 -3.37 -2.51 -14.37
C PHE A 52 -4.84 -2.97 -14.36
N LEU A 53 -5.76 -2.04 -14.15
CA LEU A 53 -7.21 -2.23 -14.16
C LEU A 53 -7.79 -1.65 -15.46
N LYS A 54 -8.48 -2.49 -16.22
CA LYS A 54 -9.12 -2.12 -17.48
C LYS A 54 -10.49 -1.47 -17.21
N PRO A 55 -10.88 -0.44 -17.99
CA PRO A 55 -12.21 0.13 -17.93
C PRO A 55 -13.30 -0.91 -18.22
N GLY A 56 -14.52 -0.67 -17.72
CA GLY A 56 -15.69 -1.51 -17.99
C GLY A 56 -15.73 -2.86 -17.25
N HIS A 57 -14.78 -3.10 -16.34
CA HIS A 57 -14.70 -4.34 -15.57
C HIS A 57 -15.02 -4.11 -14.09
N LEU A 58 -15.61 -5.14 -13.47
CA LEU A 58 -15.81 -5.21 -12.03
C LEU A 58 -14.67 -6.02 -11.40
N TYR A 59 -13.87 -5.38 -10.56
CA TYR A 59 -12.77 -6.02 -9.85
C TYR A 59 -13.14 -6.28 -8.39
N HIS A 60 -13.04 -7.53 -7.96
CA HIS A 60 -13.13 -7.90 -6.55
C HIS A 60 -11.72 -8.04 -5.97
N ILE A 61 -11.33 -7.08 -5.14
CA ILE A 61 -9.99 -7.02 -4.54
C ILE A 61 -10.09 -7.45 -3.09
N SER A 62 -9.52 -8.60 -2.77
CA SER A 62 -9.44 -9.11 -1.40
C SER A 62 -8.05 -8.88 -0.84
N VAL A 63 -7.97 -8.22 0.32
CA VAL A 63 -6.70 -7.86 0.97
C VAL A 63 -6.54 -8.66 2.26
N GLN A 64 -5.39 -9.32 2.41
CA GLN A 64 -5.00 -9.98 3.64
C GLN A 64 -3.76 -9.30 4.20
N MET A 65 -3.84 -8.80 5.44
CA MET A 65 -2.69 -8.24 6.12
C MET A 65 -1.75 -9.36 6.56
N MET A 66 -0.50 -9.30 6.10
CA MET A 66 0.60 -10.14 6.58
C MET A 66 1.61 -9.26 7.30
N LYS A 67 2.14 -9.76 8.42
CA LYS A 67 3.18 -9.09 9.20
C LYS A 67 4.33 -10.06 9.38
N GLU A 68 5.52 -9.62 9.02
CA GLU A 68 6.78 -10.29 9.35
C GLU A 68 7.41 -9.59 10.56
N GLU A 69 7.79 -10.38 11.56
CA GLU A 69 8.47 -9.89 12.76
C GLU A 69 9.86 -10.53 12.82
N LEU A 70 10.89 -9.71 12.61
CA LEU A 70 12.29 -10.14 12.60
C LEU A 70 12.94 -9.83 13.96
N LEU A 71 13.82 -10.72 14.41
CA LEU A 71 14.55 -10.56 15.67
C LEU A 71 15.65 -9.48 15.52
N PRO A 72 15.92 -8.66 16.56
CA PRO A 72 17.02 -7.70 16.53
C PRO A 72 18.39 -8.40 16.59
N TYR A 73 19.48 -7.65 16.51
CA TYR A 73 20.83 -8.16 16.81
C TYR A 73 20.84 -8.98 18.13
N PRO A 74 21.54 -10.13 18.23
CA PRO A 74 22.59 -10.66 17.34
C PRO A 74 22.09 -11.61 16.23
N TYR A 75 20.78 -11.70 16.01
CA TYR A 75 20.24 -12.54 14.95
C TYR A 75 20.54 -11.91 13.58
N ASN A 76 20.86 -12.74 12.59
CA ASN A 76 21.21 -12.29 11.23
C ASN A 76 19.94 -11.90 10.44
N THR A 77 19.37 -10.75 10.79
CA THR A 77 18.16 -10.22 10.17
C THR A 77 18.39 -8.93 9.39
N ASP A 78 19.61 -8.36 9.43
CA ASP A 78 19.99 -7.06 8.84
C ASP A 78 18.90 -5.98 9.00
N CYS A 79 18.21 -6.00 10.14
CA CYS A 79 17.07 -5.15 10.41
C CYS A 79 17.45 -3.87 11.15
N ILE A 80 16.91 -2.75 10.69
CA ILE A 80 16.93 -1.48 11.40
C ILE A 80 15.51 -1.14 11.86
N ASN A 81 15.30 -0.92 13.16
CA ASN A 81 14.00 -0.47 13.65
C ASN A 81 13.81 1.03 13.40
N TYR A 82 13.33 1.36 12.20
CA TYR A 82 13.02 2.74 11.82
C TYR A 82 11.93 3.39 12.67
N THR A 83 11.06 2.62 13.33
CA THR A 83 10.03 3.17 14.22
C THR A 83 10.68 3.73 15.48
N ASP A 84 11.58 2.98 16.10
CA ASP A 84 12.29 3.43 17.30
C ASP A 84 13.17 4.63 16.99
N LEU A 85 13.89 4.60 15.85
CA LEU A 85 14.70 5.75 15.41
C LEU A 85 13.85 7.01 15.23
N TRP A 86 12.68 6.88 14.59
CA TRP A 86 11.77 7.99 14.36
C TRP A 86 11.18 8.54 15.67
N LEU A 87 10.79 7.66 16.60
CA LEU A 87 10.29 8.07 17.92
C LEU A 87 11.37 8.79 18.74
N ASN A 88 12.60 8.27 18.74
CA ASN A 88 13.73 8.86 19.45
C ASN A 88 14.15 10.21 18.84
N ALA A 89 13.92 10.40 17.54
CA ALA A 89 14.17 11.65 16.83
C ALA A 89 12.99 12.63 16.89
N ASN A 90 12.13 12.57 17.92
CA ASN A 90 10.93 13.42 18.07
C ASN A 90 9.99 13.41 16.85
N ARG A 91 9.83 12.24 16.21
CA ARG A 91 9.01 12.05 14.99
C ARG A 91 9.50 12.84 13.78
N THR A 92 10.81 13.05 13.69
CA THR A 92 11.46 13.70 12.56
C THR A 92 12.21 12.67 11.72
N GLY A 93 12.15 12.76 10.39
CA GLY A 93 12.84 11.83 9.48
C GLY A 93 11.95 11.32 8.34
N PRO A 94 12.46 10.41 7.49
CA PRO A 94 11.80 9.99 6.25
C PRO A 94 10.57 9.09 6.45
N ARG A 95 10.22 8.74 7.69
CA ARG A 95 9.02 7.97 8.01
C ARG A 95 7.83 8.91 8.11
N SER A 96 7.01 8.99 7.07
CA SER A 96 5.80 9.81 7.07
C SER A 96 4.66 9.10 7.83
N GLN A 97 3.95 9.85 8.66
CA GLN A 97 2.62 9.47 9.19
C GLN A 97 1.48 10.18 8.41
N GLU A 98 1.82 10.97 7.39
CA GLU A 98 0.88 11.72 6.57
C GLU A 98 1.01 11.33 5.09
N VAL A 99 0.37 10.23 4.70
CA VAL A 99 -0.50 10.37 3.53
C VAL A 99 -1.83 10.78 4.13
N ARG A 100 -2.11 12.09 4.18
CA ARG A 100 -3.45 12.57 4.53
C ARG A 100 -4.40 11.91 3.54
N SER A 101 -5.16 10.93 3.98
CA SER A 101 -6.35 10.50 3.28
C SER A 101 -7.13 11.77 2.97
N ILE A 102 -7.31 12.07 1.68
CA ILE A 102 -8.22 13.13 1.25
C ILE A 102 -9.61 12.66 1.67
N SER A 103 -9.99 12.97 2.91
CA SER A 103 -11.35 12.90 3.38
C SER A 103 -12.13 13.95 2.60
N LYS A 104 -13.02 13.47 1.73
CA LYS A 104 -14.09 14.28 1.15
C LYS A 104 -15.03 14.78 2.24
#